data_AF-A0A920S7Y5-F1
#
_entry.id   AF-A0A920S7Y5-F1
#
_cell.length_a   1.000
_cell.length_b   1.000
_cell.length_c   1.000
_cell.angle_alpha   90.00
_cell.angle_beta   90.00
_cell.angle_gamma   90.00
#
_symmetry.space_group_name_H-M   'P 1'
#
loop_
_entity.id
_entity.type
_entity.pdbx_description
1 polymer ?
#
loop_
_entity_poly.entity_id
_entity_poly.type
_entity_poly.pdbx_seq_one_letter_code
_entity_poly.pdbx_strand_id
1 'polypeptide(L)' 'MVLTQIGRDDEEAGVGTGFAVSSDGLIATSLHVVGEGRPLLVRLASGEEVKVTSVHAWDRTLDLAVLRVEKNRSAGAATR' A
#
# COMPACT_ATOMS: atom_id res chain seq x y z
N MET A 1 1.82 -7.82 5.74
CA MET A 1 2.52 -6.72 5.04
C MET A 1 2.50 -5.51 5.96
N VAL A 2 3.55 -4.69 5.90
CA VAL A 2 3.69 -3.49 6.73
C VAL A 2 3.42 -2.27 5.86
N LEU A 3 2.61 -1.34 6.37
CA LEU A 3 2.33 -0.06 5.73
C LEU A 3 3.02 1.03 6.55
N THR A 4 3.80 1.87 5.90
CA THR A 4 4.54 2.97 6.54
C THR A 4 4.10 4.28 5.93
N GLN A 5 3.65 5.22 6.77
CA GLN A 5 3.41 6.60 6.37
C GLN A 5 4.73 7.37 6.37
N ILE A 6 4.97 8.11 5.30
CA ILE A 6 6.13 8.99 5.18
C ILE A 6 5.73 10.42 5.59
N GLY A 7 6.50 11.00 6.50
CA GLY A 7 6.35 12.35 7.03
C GLY A 7 6.83 13.44 6.07
N ARG A 8 6.80 14.71 6.54
CA ARG A 8 7.23 15.87 5.74
C ARG A 8 8.74 15.96 5.54
N ASP A 9 9.50 15.39 6.47
CA ASP A 9 10.97 15.37 6.47
C ASP A 9 11.52 14.01 6.04
N ASP A 10 10.74 13.23 5.27
CA ASP A 10 11.01 11.84 4.87
C ASP A 10 11.19 10.85 6.05
N GLU A 11 10.80 11.24 7.26
CA GLU A 11 10.80 10.38 8.44
C GLU A 11 9.55 9.47 8.49
N GLU A 12 9.69 8.31 9.13
CA GLU A 12 8.56 7.42 9.41
C GLU A 12 7.58 8.09 10.37
N ALA A 13 6.38 8.43 9.87
CA ALA A 13 5.36 9.16 10.62
C ALA A 13 4.32 8.23 11.27
N GLY A 14 4.25 6.97 10.84
CA GLY A 14 3.31 5.99 11.37
C GLY A 14 3.44 4.63 10.68
N VAL A 15 3.05 3.57 11.38
CA VAL A 15 3.05 2.19 10.87
C VAL A 15 1.72 1.52 11.10
N GLY A 16 1.33 0.68 10.15
CA GLY A 16 0.18 -0.21 10.25
C GLY A 16 0.38 -1.50 9.48
N THR A 17 -0.70 -2.26 9.37
CA THR A 17 -0.71 -3.54 8.66
C THR A 17 -1.84 -3.59 7.64
N GLY A 18 -1.73 -4.54 6.73
CA GLY A 18 -2.74 -4.82 5.73
C GLY A 18 -2.58 -6.23 5.19
N PHE A 19 -3.44 -6.60 4.25
CA PHE A 19 -3.37 -7.87 3.56
C PHE A 19 -3.89 -7.74 2.13
N ALA A 20 -3.39 -8.60 1.23
CA ALA A 20 -3.82 -8.63 -0.15
C ALA A 20 -5.25 -9.20 -0.23
N VAL A 21 -6.11 -8.52 -0.98
CA VAL A 21 -7.48 -8.96 -1.25
C VAL A 21 -7.70 -9.33 -2.72
N SER A 22 -6.70 -9.09 -3.56
CA SER A 22 -6.70 -9.52 -4.96
C SER A 22 -5.28 -9.73 -5.49
N SER A 23 -5.13 -10.69 -6.40
CA SER A 23 -3.89 -10.90 -7.18
C SER A 23 -3.59 -9.76 -8.16
N ASP A 24 -4.55 -8.86 -8.38
CA ASP A 24 -4.38 -7.68 -9.23
C ASP A 24 -3.76 -6.46 -8.52
N GLY A 25 -3.36 -6.59 -7.25
CA GLY A 25 -2.66 -5.54 -6.50
C GLY A 25 -3.59 -4.68 -5.64
N LEU A 26 -4.65 -5.27 -5.08
CA LEU A 26 -5.49 -4.62 -4.06
C LEU A 26 -5.09 -5.09 -2.66
N ILE A 27 -4.97 -4.12 -1.75
CA ILE A 27 -4.62 -4.34 -0.35
C ILE A 27 -5.69 -3.72 0.54
N ALA A 28 -6.21 -4.47 1.50
CA ALA A 28 -7.08 -3.93 2.55
C ALA A 28 -6.28 -3.54 3.79
N THR A 29 -6.67 -2.44 4.43
CA THR A 29 -6.11 -1.92 5.69
C THR A 29 -7.17 -1.07 6.42
N SER A 30 -6.80 -0.54 7.58
CA SER A 30 -7.62 0.44 8.30
C SER A 30 -7.47 1.84 7.71
N LEU A 31 -8.55 2.61 7.67
CA LEU A 31 -8.51 3.97 7.11
C LEU A 31 -7.59 4.89 7.91
N HIS A 32 -7.55 4.75 9.24
CA HIS A 32 -6.63 5.53 10.08
C HIS A 32 -5.14 5.28 9.75
N VAL A 33 -4.78 4.11 9.23
CA VAL A 33 -3.41 3.79 8.77
C VAL A 33 -3.07 4.55 7.50
N VAL A 34 -4.05 4.79 6.63
CA VAL A 34 -3.86 5.58 5.40
C VAL A 34 -3.66 7.07 5.74
N GLY A 35 -4.34 7.55 6.78
CA GLY A 35 -4.23 8.93 7.26
C GLY A 35 -4.75 9.96 6.24
N GLU A 36 -4.32 11.22 6.40
CA GLU A 36 -4.78 12.37 5.61
C GLU A 36 -4.03 12.53 4.26
N GLY A 37 -3.83 11.44 3.52
CA GLY A 37 -3.25 11.50 2.17
C GLY A 37 -1.73 11.67 2.12
N ARG A 38 -1.02 11.20 3.15
CA ARG A 38 0.44 11.12 3.13
C ARG A 38 0.92 9.98 2.22
N PRO A 39 2.13 10.07 1.65
CA PRO A 39 2.71 8.95 0.92
C PRO A 39 2.79 7.70 1.81
N LEU A 40 2.41 6.56 1.22
CA LEU A 40 2.42 5.25 1.87
C LEU A 40 3.36 4.33 1.12
N LEU A 41 4.22 3.67 1.89
CA LEU A 41 5.08 2.59 1.43
C LEU A 41 4.51 1.27 1.93
N VAL A 42 4.44 0.26 1.06
CA VAL A 42 4.02 -1.08 1.44
C VAL A 42 5.23 -2.00 1.36
N ARG A 43 5.58 -2.63 2.48
CA ARG A 43 6.57 -3.72 2.50
C ARG A 43 5.85 -5.07 2.55
N LEU A 44 6.05 -5.86 1.49
CA LEU A 44 5.51 -7.21 1.35
C LEU A 44 6.22 -8.18 2.30
N ALA A 45 5.64 -9.36 2.49
CA ALA A 45 6.25 -10.42 3.32
C ALA A 45 7.59 -10.91 2.73
N SER A 46 7.80 -10.75 1.42
CA SER A 46 9.07 -11.03 0.74
C SER A 46 10.18 -10.02 1.09
N GLY A 47 9.84 -8.90 1.73
CA GLY A 47 10.75 -7.77 1.95
C GLY A 47 10.74 -6.75 0.80
N GLU A 48 10.10 -7.06 -0.33
CA GLU A 48 9.92 -6.12 -1.44
C GLU A 48 9.05 -4.92 -1.03
N GLU A 49 9.46 -3.73 -1.46
CA GLU A 49 8.69 -2.51 -1.28
C GLU A 49 7.95 -2.15 -2.56
N VAL A 50 6.66 -1.89 -2.44
CA VAL A 50 5.79 -1.49 -3.55
C VAL A 50 5.11 -0.16 -3.23
N LYS A 51 4.97 0.68 -4.25
CA LYS A 51 4.29 1.98 -4.13
C LYS A 51 2.79 1.81 -4.17
N VAL A 52 2.11 2.53 -3.27
CA VAL A 52 0.67 2.76 -3.37
C VAL A 52 0.41 3.79 -4.47
N THR A 53 -0.45 3.45 -5.41
CA THR A 53 -0.82 4.32 -6.55
C THR A 53 -2.09 5.12 -6.30
N SER A 54 -3.03 4.55 -5.54
CA SER A 54 -4.32 5.18 -5.25
C SER A 54 -5.04 4.48 -4.10
N VAL A 55 -5.98 5.20 -3.49
CA VAL A 55 -7.04 4.60 -2.67
C VAL A 55 -8.15 4.15 -3.62
N HIS A 56 -8.41 2.86 -3.69
CA HIS A 56 -9.44 2.26 -4.54
C HIS A 56 -10.85 2.45 -3.96
N ALA A 57 -11.00 2.26 -2.64
CA ALA A 57 -12.24 2.46 -1.91
C ALA A 57 -11.93 2.75 -0.44
N TRP A 58 -12.87 3.38 0.27
CA TRP A 58 -12.77 3.58 1.72
C TRP A 58 -14.15 3.72 2.35
N ASP A 59 -14.21 3.40 3.64
CA ASP A 59 -15.37 3.59 4.50
C ASP A 59 -14.89 4.18 5.84
N ARG A 60 -15.37 5.38 6.18
CA ARG A 60 -14.98 6.06 7.42
C ARG A 60 -15.72 5.55 8.65
N THR A 61 -16.92 5.01 8.50
CA THR A 61 -17.70 4.47 9.61
C THR A 61 -17.11 3.15 10.09
N LEU A 62 -16.62 2.33 9.17
CA LEU A 62 -15.99 1.03 9.45
C LEU A 62 -14.47 1.11 9.62
N ASP A 63 -13.88 2.28 9.40
CA ASP A 63 -12.43 2.49 9.42
C ASP A 63 -11.69 1.55 8.45
N LEU A 64 -12.16 1.48 7.20
CA LEU A 64 -11.62 0.61 6.17
C LEU A 64 -11.10 1.40 4.97
N ALA A 65 -10.01 0.90 4.38
CA ALA A 65 -9.50 1.37 3.11
C ALA A 65 -9.00 0.19 2.26
N VAL A 66 -9.22 0.29 0.96
CA VAL A 66 -8.63 -0.57 -0.06
C VAL A 66 -7.68 0.27 -0.88
N LEU A 67 -6.41 -0.12 -0.92
CA LEU A 67 -5.33 0.53 -1.65
C LEU A 67 -5.03 -0.26 -2.93
N ARG A 68 -4.61 0.45 -3.98
CA ARG A 68 -4.02 -0.15 -5.18
C ARG A 68 -2.52 0.09 -5.18
N VAL A 69 -1.73 -0.95 -5.42
CA VAL A 69 -0.27 -0.88 -5.54
C VAL A 69 0.21 -1.10 -6.97
N GLU A 70 1.39 -0.56 -7.29
CA GLU A 70 2.06 -0.91 -8.54
C GLU A 70 2.38 -2.41 -8.56
N LYS A 71 2.02 -3.08 -9.65
CA LYS A 71 2.58 -4.40 -9.91
C LYS A 71 4.00 -4.20 -10.37
N ASN A 72 4.96 -4.83 -9.68
CA ASN A 72 6.23 -5.09 -10.32
C ASN A 72 5.93 -6.01 -11.52
N ARG A 73 6.02 -5.46 -12.73
CA ARG A 73 6.15 -6.30 -13.92
C ARG A 73 7.48 -7.03 -13.72
N SER A 74 7.41 -8.28 -13.26
CA SER A 74 8.54 -9.19 -13.39
C SER A 74 8.98 -9.12 -14.84
N ALA A 75 10.26 -8.80 -15.06
CA ALA A 75 10.89 -8.80 -16.36
C ALA A 75 10.74 -10.19 -17.00
N GLY A 76 9.67 -10.36 -17.76
CA GLY A 76 9.26 -11.61 -18.41
C GLY A 76 8.80 -11.37 -19.85
N ALA A 77 9.29 -10.31 -20.48
CA ALA A 77 9.05 -10.00 -21.89
C ALA A 77 10.26 -9.29 -22.51
N ALA A 78 11.41 -9.95 -22.51
CA ALA A 78 12.55 -9.62 -23.37
C ALA A 78 13.20 -10.92 -23.84
N THR A 79 12.44 -11.70 -24.61
CA THR A 79 12.96 -12.66 -25.58
C THR A 79 11.93 -12.77 -26.68
N ARG A 80 12.10 -11.91 -27.69
CA ARG A 80 11.89 -12.17 -29.12
C ARG A 80 12.33 -10.93 -29.89
#